data_AF-Q6AKL3-F1
#
_entry.id   AF-Q6AKL3-F1
#
_cell.length_a   1.000
_cell.length_b   1.000
_cell.length_c   1.000
_cell.angle_alpha   90.00
_cell.angle_beta   90.00
_cell.angle_gamma   90.00
#
_symmetry.space_group_name_H-M   'P 1'
#
loop_
_entity.id
_entity.type
_entity.pdbx_description
1 polymer ?
#
loop_
_entity_poly.entity_id
_entity_poly.type
_entity_poly.pdbx_seq_one_letter_code
_entity_poly.pdbx_strand_id
1 'polypeptide(L)'
;MRDFTADLKIGKRNMAQVASLITPELRLKEASIAERQSKSSESQRDKLMEIYALAGELTAEISPLTPCRAGCSNCCHINISISPLEAGIIADEIGIDPGTGDITLTDDFYGSKCPLLVNEKCSVYHVRPYFCRRFISLMPSEYWCDHRRILNHDFPLLQFSEINRAYYQLINGGGLRDIRRWFQPRD
;
A
#
# COMPACT_ATOMS: atom_id res chain seq x y z
N MET A 1 -0.15 -3.22 -28.32
CA MET A 1 0.40 -3.81 -27.08
C MET A 1 1.58 -2.94 -26.66
N ARG A 2 1.75 -2.59 -25.36
CA ARG A 2 2.93 -1.81 -24.91
C ARG A 2 4.18 -2.69 -24.94
N ASP A 3 5.33 -2.09 -25.24
CA ASP A 3 6.64 -2.77 -25.19
C ASP A 3 7.16 -2.77 -23.75
N PHE A 4 7.21 -3.96 -23.16
CA PHE A 4 7.70 -4.15 -21.79
C PHE A 4 9.17 -3.72 -21.62
N THR A 5 10.03 -4.03 -22.60
CA THR A 5 11.46 -3.72 -22.52
C THR A 5 11.69 -2.21 -22.53
N ALA A 6 10.97 -1.50 -23.40
CA ALA A 6 11.02 -0.04 -23.46
C ALA A 6 10.52 0.61 -22.15
N ASP A 7 9.38 0.16 -21.64
CA ASP A 7 8.80 0.68 -20.39
C ASP A 7 9.67 0.34 -19.17
N LEU A 8 10.27 -0.85 -19.12
CA LEU A 8 11.19 -1.26 -18.05
C LEU A 8 12.43 -0.37 -18.00
N LYS A 9 12.94 0.07 -19.16
CA LYS A 9 14.04 1.04 -19.23
C LYS A 9 13.64 2.40 -18.66
N ILE A 10 12.38 2.80 -18.79
CA ILE A 10 11.87 4.02 -18.13
C ILE A 10 11.74 3.76 -16.62
N GLY A 11 11.15 2.65 -16.21
CA GLY A 11 11.01 2.31 -14.79
C GLY A 11 12.32 2.26 -14.02
N LYS A 12 13.37 1.69 -14.62
CA LYS A 12 14.72 1.67 -14.03
C LYS A 12 15.32 3.07 -13.90
N ARG A 13 15.07 3.96 -14.87
CA ARG A 13 15.49 5.38 -14.80
C ARG A 13 14.74 6.11 -13.69
N ASN A 14 13.43 5.93 -13.61
CA ASN A 14 12.60 6.48 -12.54
C ASN A 14 13.13 6.03 -11.16
N MET A 15 13.43 4.74 -10.99
CA MET A 15 14.00 4.21 -9.75
C MET A 15 15.32 4.88 -9.36
N ALA A 16 16.22 5.13 -10.32
CA ALA A 16 17.48 5.82 -10.07
C ALA A 16 17.30 7.30 -9.66
N GLN A 17 16.17 7.92 -10.04
CA GLN A 17 15.88 9.33 -9.73
C GLN A 17 15.19 9.53 -8.38
N VAL A 18 14.58 8.49 -7.79
CA VAL A 18 13.84 8.58 -6.51
C VAL A 18 14.63 9.32 -5.45
N ALA A 19 15.89 8.92 -5.20
CA ALA A 19 16.72 9.51 -4.14
C ALA A 19 17.02 11.00 -4.34
N SER A 20 16.97 11.50 -5.58
CA SER A 20 17.18 12.91 -5.89
C SER A 20 15.96 13.80 -5.64
N LEU A 21 14.75 13.20 -5.59
CA LEU A 21 13.51 13.93 -5.31
C LEU A 21 13.20 13.99 -3.81
N ILE A 22 13.58 12.97 -3.04
CA ILE A 22 13.29 12.98 -1.60
C ILE A 22 14.18 13.98 -0.86
N THR A 23 13.53 14.93 -0.19
CA THR A 23 14.19 15.94 0.65
C THR A 23 15.03 15.30 1.77
N PRO A 24 16.11 15.95 2.23
CA PRO A 24 16.88 15.46 3.38
C PRO A 24 16.03 15.24 4.63
N GLU A 25 15.05 16.11 4.87
CA GLU A 25 14.12 16.00 6.00
C GLU A 25 13.30 14.72 5.93
N LEU A 26 12.67 14.42 4.79
CA LEU A 26 11.87 13.21 4.61
C LEU A 26 12.72 11.95 4.68
N ARG A 27 13.97 11.99 4.18
CA ARG A 27 14.92 10.89 4.34
C ARG A 27 15.24 10.62 5.81
N LEU A 28 15.44 11.66 6.62
CA LEU A 28 15.68 11.52 8.05
C LEU A 28 14.44 11.02 8.81
N LYS A 29 13.24 11.48 8.42
CA LYS A 29 11.97 10.98 8.96
C LYS A 29 11.80 9.50 8.67
N GLU A 30 12.04 9.05 7.43
CA GLU A 30 12.04 7.65 7.04
C GLU A 30 13.04 6.88 7.89
N ALA A 31 14.32 7.26 7.85
CA ALA A 31 15.41 6.54 8.51
C ALA A 31 15.30 6.39 10.04
N SER A 32 14.44 7.19 10.70
CA SER A 32 14.30 7.20 12.16
C SER A 32 12.97 6.67 12.68
N ILE A 33 11.95 6.48 11.83
CA ILE A 33 10.57 6.24 12.27
C ILE A 33 10.43 5.02 13.18
N ALA A 34 11.03 3.88 12.82
CA ALA A 34 10.91 2.66 13.62
C ALA A 34 11.57 2.81 15.00
N GLU A 35 12.77 3.42 15.06
CA GLU A 35 13.43 3.66 16.34
C GLU A 35 12.61 4.63 17.20
N ARG A 36 12.14 5.76 16.63
CA ARG A 36 11.30 6.72 17.36
C ARG A 36 10.02 6.06 17.89
N GLN A 37 9.30 5.33 17.06
CA GLN A 37 8.04 4.69 17.46
C GLN A 37 8.23 3.61 18.52
N SER A 38 9.35 2.87 18.50
CA SER A 38 9.66 1.87 19.53
C SER A 38 9.88 2.47 20.93
N LYS A 39 10.27 3.75 21.01
CA LYS A 39 10.46 4.49 22.28
C LYS A 39 9.26 5.37 22.65
N SER A 40 8.30 5.52 21.75
CA SER A 40 7.11 6.36 21.91
C SER A 40 6.02 5.66 22.72
N SER A 41 5.32 6.42 23.58
CA SER A 41 4.12 5.97 24.31
C SER A 41 2.81 6.20 23.55
N GLU A 42 2.87 6.63 22.28
CA GLU A 42 1.70 6.81 21.42
C GLU A 42 0.92 5.50 21.21
N SER A 43 -0.38 5.63 20.92
CA SER A 43 -1.23 4.48 20.64
C SER A 43 -0.80 3.77 19.35
N GLN A 44 -1.19 2.49 19.21
CA GLN A 44 -0.92 1.76 17.97
C GLN A 44 -1.57 2.43 16.74
N ARG A 45 -2.76 3.01 16.92
CA ARG A 45 -3.47 3.75 15.87
C ARG A 45 -2.64 4.96 15.41
N ASP A 46 -2.16 5.76 16.35
CA ASP A 46 -1.39 6.98 16.02
C ASP A 46 -0.09 6.63 15.28
N LYS A 47 0.63 5.59 15.73
CA LYS A 47 1.83 5.08 15.07
C LYS A 47 1.54 4.61 13.63
N LEU A 48 0.42 3.93 13.40
CA LEU A 48 0.00 3.51 12.07
C LEU A 48 -0.35 4.72 11.18
N MET A 49 -1.04 5.72 11.73
CA MET A 49 -1.37 6.94 10.99
C MET A 49 -0.13 7.75 10.63
N GLU A 50 0.89 7.79 11.49
CA GLU A 50 2.20 8.40 11.18
C GLU A 50 2.90 7.65 10.02
N ILE A 51 2.89 6.30 10.04
CA ILE A 51 3.38 5.46 8.93
C ILE A 51 2.65 5.81 7.62
N TYR A 52 1.33 5.96 7.67
CA TYR A 52 0.51 6.31 6.50
C TYR A 52 0.80 7.71 5.97
N ALA A 53 0.97 8.68 6.86
CA ALA A 53 1.31 10.05 6.52
C ALA A 53 2.66 10.10 5.84
N LEU A 54 3.70 9.52 6.45
CA LEU A 54 5.05 9.54 5.91
C LEU A 54 5.16 8.81 4.57
N ALA A 55 4.52 7.65 4.41
CA ALA A 55 4.45 6.96 3.12
C ALA A 55 3.76 7.84 2.05
N GLY A 56 2.73 8.60 2.44
CA GLY A 56 2.05 9.57 1.57
C GLY A 56 2.95 10.73 1.15
N GLU A 57 3.66 11.34 2.11
CA GLU A 57 4.63 12.42 1.86
C GLU A 57 5.75 11.96 0.91
N LEU A 58 6.35 10.80 1.16
CA LEU A 58 7.37 10.23 0.28
C LEU A 58 6.85 9.95 -1.14
N THR A 59 5.61 9.47 -1.26
CA THR A 59 4.98 9.22 -2.56
C THR A 59 4.69 10.53 -3.31
N ALA A 60 4.33 11.59 -2.59
CA ALA A 60 4.05 12.90 -3.18
C ALA A 60 5.30 13.50 -3.83
N GLU A 61 6.46 13.42 -3.18
CA GLU A 61 7.76 13.88 -3.74
C GLU A 61 8.13 13.16 -5.03
N ILE A 62 7.80 11.87 -5.15
CA ILE A 62 8.09 11.08 -6.36
C ILE A 62 6.92 11.03 -7.36
N SER A 63 5.87 11.84 -7.17
CA SER A 63 4.70 11.84 -8.05
C SER A 63 5.02 11.99 -9.55
N PRO A 64 6.10 12.69 -10.00
CA PRO A 64 6.47 12.72 -11.42
C PRO A 64 7.01 11.38 -11.98
N LEU A 65 7.38 10.44 -11.10
CA LEU A 65 8.04 9.17 -11.46
C LEU A 65 7.12 7.95 -11.36
N THR A 66 5.88 8.13 -10.92
CA THR A 66 4.92 7.05 -10.66
C THR A 66 3.58 7.31 -11.34
N PRO A 67 2.88 6.27 -11.85
CA PRO A 67 1.53 6.43 -12.38
C PRO A 67 0.46 6.38 -11.28
N CYS A 68 0.87 6.10 -10.03
CA CYS A 68 0.00 5.94 -8.88
C CYS A 68 -0.71 7.25 -8.53
N ARG A 69 -2.04 7.20 -8.45
CA ARG A 69 -2.91 8.33 -8.13
C ARG A 69 -4.23 7.85 -7.53
N ALA A 70 -4.96 8.76 -6.88
CA ALA A 70 -6.33 8.48 -6.45
C ALA A 70 -7.20 8.13 -7.67
N GLY A 71 -7.96 7.04 -7.57
CA GLY A 71 -8.77 6.50 -8.66
C GLY A 71 -8.05 5.55 -9.63
N CYS A 72 -6.79 5.19 -9.37
CA CYS A 72 -6.21 3.98 -9.95
C CYS A 72 -6.68 2.75 -9.13
N SER A 73 -7.31 1.77 -9.79
CA SER A 73 -7.93 0.59 -9.16
C SER A 73 -7.16 -0.72 -9.42
N ASN A 74 -5.98 -0.68 -10.04
CA ASN A 74 -5.23 -1.89 -10.37
C ASN A 74 -4.85 -2.72 -9.13
N CYS A 75 -4.38 -2.06 -8.07
CA CYS A 75 -4.08 -2.75 -6.81
C CYS A 75 -5.34 -3.23 -6.06
N CYS A 76 -6.54 -2.79 -6.46
CA CYS A 76 -7.80 -3.29 -5.90
C CYS A 76 -8.20 -4.66 -6.48
N HIS A 77 -7.43 -5.20 -7.42
CA HIS A 77 -7.65 -6.52 -8.02
C HIS A 77 -6.53 -7.52 -7.70
N ILE A 78 -5.63 -7.19 -6.78
CA ILE A 78 -4.61 -8.12 -6.27
C ILE A 78 -4.93 -8.48 -4.81
N ASN A 79 -4.16 -9.42 -4.26
CA ASN A 79 -4.26 -9.78 -2.85
C ASN A 79 -3.64 -8.66 -2.01
N ILE A 80 -4.39 -8.19 -1.01
CA ILE A 80 -4.01 -7.11 -0.11
C ILE A 80 -4.17 -7.62 1.31
N SER A 81 -3.06 -8.00 1.92
CA SER A 81 -3.04 -8.44 3.31
C SER A 81 -3.05 -7.25 4.26
N ILE A 82 -3.99 -7.26 5.20
CA ILE A 82 -4.15 -6.23 6.23
C ILE A 82 -4.10 -6.85 7.63
N SER A 83 -3.69 -6.05 8.60
CA SER A 83 -3.70 -6.44 10.02
C SER A 83 -5.07 -6.22 10.68
N PRO A 84 -5.34 -6.84 11.84
CA PRO A 84 -6.57 -6.56 12.61
C PRO A 84 -6.69 -5.07 12.99
N LEU A 85 -5.57 -4.40 13.27
CA LEU A 85 -5.55 -2.96 13.56
C LEU A 85 -6.04 -2.13 12.36
N GLU A 86 -5.56 -2.44 11.16
CA GLU A 86 -6.01 -1.78 9.93
C GLU A 86 -7.48 -2.09 9.64
N ALA A 87 -7.91 -3.34 9.84
CA ALA A 87 -9.31 -3.73 9.68
C ALA A 87 -10.22 -2.94 10.62
N GLY A 88 -9.84 -2.78 11.89
CA GLY A 88 -10.56 -1.96 12.87
C GLY A 88 -10.68 -0.49 12.44
N ILE A 89 -9.58 0.12 11.99
CA ILE A 89 -9.59 1.51 11.51
C ILE A 89 -10.52 1.69 10.30
N ILE A 90 -10.50 0.74 9.35
CA ILE A 90 -11.37 0.77 8.19
C ILE A 90 -12.83 0.56 8.59
N ALA A 91 -13.11 -0.36 9.51
CA ALA A 91 -14.44 -0.60 10.06
C ALA A 91 -15.03 0.65 10.73
N ASP A 92 -14.23 1.34 11.57
CA ASP A 92 -14.62 2.61 12.19
C ASP A 92 -15.00 3.65 11.14
N GLU A 93 -14.16 3.82 10.10
CA GLU A 93 -14.37 4.79 9.01
C GLU A 93 -15.70 4.56 8.28
N ILE A 94 -16.09 3.30 8.15
CA ILE A 94 -17.25 2.91 7.35
C ILE A 94 -18.48 2.49 8.15
N GLY A 95 -18.41 2.61 9.48
CA GLY A 95 -19.50 2.36 10.41
C GLY A 95 -19.96 0.90 10.47
N ILE A 96 -19.05 -0.07 10.35
CA ILE A 96 -19.38 -1.51 10.45
C ILE A 96 -18.50 -2.19 11.50
N ASP A 97 -19.00 -3.29 12.06
CA ASP A 97 -18.17 -4.22 12.83
C ASP A 97 -17.24 -4.96 11.86
N PRO A 98 -15.91 -4.95 12.05
CA PRO A 98 -14.99 -5.75 11.25
C PRO A 98 -15.26 -7.21 11.62
N GLY A 99 -16.19 -7.86 10.92
CA GLY A 99 -16.63 -9.21 11.25
C GLY A 99 -15.46 -10.19 11.44
N THR A 100 -15.73 -11.33 12.08
CA THR A 100 -14.69 -12.35 12.30
C THR A 100 -14.34 -13.04 11.00
N GLY A 101 -13.21 -12.68 10.38
CA GLY A 101 -12.66 -13.44 9.26
C GLY A 101 -12.19 -14.82 9.73
N ASP A 102 -12.56 -15.88 9.01
CA ASP A 102 -12.08 -17.25 9.26
C ASP A 102 -10.60 -17.41 8.86
N ILE A 103 -9.82 -18.24 9.57
CA ILE A 103 -8.37 -18.49 9.33
C ILE A 103 -8.24 -19.49 8.18
N THR A 104 -8.74 -19.16 6.99
CA THR A 104 -8.49 -19.99 5.81
C THR A 104 -7.37 -19.35 4.99
N LEU A 105 -6.18 -19.94 5.12
CA LEU A 105 -4.90 -19.56 4.47
C LEU A 105 -4.84 -19.93 2.98
N THR A 106 -5.92 -20.49 2.42
CA THR A 106 -5.96 -21.11 1.09
C THR A 106 -6.53 -20.22 -0.01
N ASP A 107 -7.07 -19.04 0.32
CA ASP A 107 -7.92 -18.35 -0.63
C ASP A 107 -7.13 -17.29 -1.39
N ASP A 108 -6.94 -17.59 -2.68
CA ASP A 108 -6.43 -16.66 -3.65
C ASP A 108 -7.57 -15.79 -4.17
N PHE A 109 -7.51 -14.49 -3.85
CA PHE A 109 -8.48 -13.50 -4.31
C PHE A 109 -7.99 -12.72 -5.53
N TYR A 110 -6.92 -13.19 -6.17
CA TYR A 110 -6.31 -12.50 -7.27
C TYR A 110 -7.29 -12.33 -8.44
N GLY A 111 -7.35 -11.13 -9.01
CA GLY A 111 -8.33 -10.74 -10.03
C GLY A 111 -9.72 -10.42 -9.49
N SER A 112 -10.05 -10.81 -8.25
CA SER A 112 -11.33 -10.45 -7.63
C SER A 112 -11.35 -8.99 -7.22
N LYS A 113 -12.52 -8.34 -7.31
CA LYS A 113 -12.68 -6.95 -6.89
C LYS A 113 -12.48 -6.79 -5.38
N CYS A 114 -11.78 -5.75 -4.94
CA CYS A 114 -11.71 -5.37 -3.52
C CYS A 114 -13.10 -4.93 -3.02
N PRO A 115 -13.53 -5.35 -1.82
CA PRO A 115 -14.85 -5.03 -1.28
C PRO A 115 -15.08 -3.52 -1.07
N LEU A 116 -13.98 -2.76 -0.95
CA LEU A 116 -13.99 -1.31 -0.75
C LEU A 116 -13.79 -0.52 -2.06
N LEU A 117 -13.83 -1.19 -3.23
CA LEU A 117 -13.76 -0.53 -4.53
C LEU A 117 -15.17 -0.15 -5.01
N VAL A 118 -15.47 1.14 -5.04
CA VAL A 118 -16.76 1.69 -5.49
C VAL A 118 -16.50 2.65 -6.64
N ASN A 119 -17.14 2.44 -7.80
CA ASN A 119 -16.97 3.28 -9.00
C ASN A 119 -15.49 3.51 -9.37
N GLU A 120 -14.68 2.44 -9.43
CA GLU A 120 -13.22 2.47 -9.69
C GLU A 120 -12.38 3.31 -8.69
N LYS A 121 -12.96 3.68 -7.55
CA LYS A 121 -12.28 4.43 -6.49
C LYS A 121 -12.37 3.68 -5.17
N CYS A 122 -11.29 3.69 -4.41
CA CYS A 122 -11.32 3.16 -3.05
C CYS A 122 -12.20 4.05 -2.18
N SER A 123 -13.27 3.50 -1.60
CA SER A 123 -14.22 4.22 -0.75
C SER A 123 -13.58 4.73 0.56
N VAL A 124 -12.44 4.17 0.94
CA VAL A 124 -11.68 4.51 2.16
C VAL A 124 -10.27 4.99 1.83
N TYR A 125 -10.09 5.70 0.72
CA TYR A 125 -8.76 6.06 0.20
C TYR A 125 -7.85 6.73 1.26
N HIS A 126 -8.42 7.53 2.17
CA HIS A 126 -7.69 8.21 3.25
C HIS A 126 -7.12 7.25 4.30
N VAL A 127 -7.78 6.12 4.57
CA VAL A 127 -7.34 5.07 5.50
C VAL A 127 -6.97 3.77 4.78
N ARG A 128 -6.61 3.85 3.49
CA ARG A 128 -6.16 2.68 2.71
C ARG A 128 -5.02 1.94 3.43
N PRO A 129 -5.00 0.60 3.42
CA PRO A 129 -3.99 -0.20 4.12
C PRO A 129 -2.56 0.10 3.71
N TYR A 130 -1.60 -0.24 4.57
CA TYR A 130 -0.18 -0.08 4.31
C TYR A 130 0.26 -0.82 3.04
N PHE A 131 -0.26 -2.03 2.82
CA PHE A 131 0.06 -2.81 1.61
C PHE A 131 -0.45 -2.14 0.33
N CYS A 132 -1.57 -1.41 0.38
CA CYS A 132 -2.00 -0.55 -0.73
C CYS A 132 -1.10 0.67 -0.91
N ARG A 133 -0.62 1.28 0.18
CA ARG A 133 0.25 2.47 0.14
C ARG A 133 1.64 2.17 -0.38
N ARG A 134 2.20 1.01 -0.04
CA ARG A 134 3.56 0.62 -0.44
C ARG A 134 3.63 -0.03 -1.83
N PHE A 135 2.49 -0.38 -2.43
CA PHE A 135 2.44 -0.88 -3.80
C PHE A 135 2.50 0.29 -4.79
N ILE A 136 3.70 0.84 -5.00
CA ILE A 136 3.92 2.02 -5.85
C ILE A 136 4.79 1.61 -7.04
N SER A 137 4.20 1.61 -8.24
CA SER A 137 4.94 1.33 -9.46
C SER A 137 5.78 2.53 -9.88
N LEU A 138 6.98 2.28 -10.40
CA LEU A 138 7.81 3.30 -11.04
C LEU A 138 7.75 3.21 -12.57
N MET A 139 6.82 2.43 -13.11
CA MET A 139 6.61 2.30 -14.56
C MET A 139 5.99 3.58 -15.14
N PRO A 140 6.18 3.87 -16.45
CA PRO A 140 5.66 5.08 -17.09
C PRO A 140 4.13 5.18 -17.17
N SER A 141 3.40 4.11 -16.87
CA SER A 141 1.94 4.08 -16.83
C SER A 141 1.46 2.93 -15.96
N GLU A 142 0.18 2.97 -15.53
CA GLU A 142 -0.43 1.89 -14.75
C GLU A 142 -0.67 0.58 -15.54
N TYR A 143 -0.36 0.54 -16.85
CA TYR A 143 -0.66 -0.60 -17.72
C TYR A 143 -0.17 -1.96 -17.19
N TRP A 144 1.05 -1.99 -16.62
CA TRP A 144 1.68 -3.20 -16.07
C TRP A 144 1.22 -3.56 -14.65
N CYS A 145 0.48 -2.68 -13.99
CA CYS A 145 -0.06 -2.92 -12.65
C CYS A 145 -1.35 -3.74 -12.69
N ASP A 146 -1.99 -3.88 -13.85
CA ASP A 146 -3.22 -4.65 -14.04
C ASP A 146 -3.00 -6.12 -13.66
N HIS A 147 -3.94 -6.69 -12.90
CA HIS A 147 -3.89 -8.08 -12.44
C HIS A 147 -3.76 -9.10 -13.59
N ARG A 148 -4.13 -8.77 -14.83
CA ARG A 148 -3.93 -9.67 -15.97
C ARG A 148 -2.48 -9.73 -16.45
N ARG A 149 -1.61 -8.84 -15.97
CA ARG A 149 -0.26 -8.61 -16.50
C ARG A 149 0.83 -8.57 -15.44
N ILE A 150 0.54 -8.09 -14.24
CA ILE A 150 1.53 -7.86 -13.17
C ILE A 150 2.33 -9.11 -12.79
N LEU A 151 1.73 -10.31 -12.82
CA LEU A 151 2.45 -11.55 -12.51
C LEU A 151 3.34 -12.08 -13.66
N ASN A 152 3.21 -11.52 -14.86
CA ASN A 152 3.99 -11.96 -16.02
C ASN A 152 5.33 -11.22 -16.16
N HIS A 153 5.56 -10.21 -15.31
CA HIS A 153 6.65 -9.26 -15.47
C HIS A 153 7.17 -8.73 -14.13
N ASP A 154 8.49 -8.75 -13.95
CA ASP A 154 9.15 -8.07 -12.84
C ASP A 154 9.47 -6.61 -13.21
N PHE A 155 8.96 -5.66 -12.43
CA PHE A 155 9.20 -4.23 -12.66
C PHE A 155 9.42 -3.49 -11.35
N PRO A 156 10.10 -2.33 -11.37
CA PRO A 156 10.46 -1.63 -10.15
C PRO A 156 9.24 -1.10 -9.41
N LEU A 157 9.12 -1.53 -8.16
CA LEU A 157 8.23 -0.97 -7.15
C LEU A 157 9.06 -0.16 -6.15
N LEU A 158 8.54 0.97 -5.68
CA LEU A 158 9.17 1.70 -4.59
C LEU A 158 9.28 0.79 -3.36
N GLN A 159 10.42 0.86 -2.67
CA GLN A 159 10.63 0.16 -1.42
C GLN A 159 10.85 1.17 -0.30
N PHE A 160 10.29 0.87 0.87
CA PHE A 160 10.60 1.58 2.11
C PHE A 160 11.50 0.72 2.98
N SER A 161 12.32 1.34 3.82
CA SER A 161 13.20 0.65 4.77
C SER A 161 12.57 0.66 6.16
N GLU A 162 12.67 1.78 6.84
CA GLU A 162 12.35 1.93 8.24
C GLU A 162 10.84 2.10 8.46
N ILE A 163 10.08 2.57 7.46
CA ILE A 163 8.61 2.50 7.48
C ILE A 163 8.14 1.04 7.50
N ASN A 164 8.76 0.18 6.68
CA ASN A 164 8.46 -1.26 6.67
C ASN A 164 8.79 -1.86 8.05
N ARG A 165 9.94 -1.52 8.62
CA ARG A 165 10.34 -1.98 9.96
C ARG A 165 9.33 -1.53 11.03
N ALA A 166 8.94 -0.27 11.04
CA ALA A 166 7.97 0.30 11.98
C ALA A 166 6.62 -0.41 11.87
N TYR A 167 6.13 -0.63 10.65
CA TYR A 167 4.87 -1.34 10.41
C TYR A 167 4.91 -2.77 10.97
N TYR A 168 5.95 -3.55 10.68
CA TYR A 168 6.03 -4.94 11.18
C TYR A 168 6.24 -5.03 12.70
N GLN A 169 6.93 -4.07 13.31
CA GLN A 169 7.00 -3.97 14.78
C GLN A 169 5.64 -3.66 15.40
N LEU A 170 4.83 -2.84 14.74
CA LEU A 170 3.53 -2.41 15.21
C LEU A 170 2.49 -3.53 15.22
N ILE A 171 2.47 -4.36 14.17
CA ILE A 171 1.48 -5.44 14.01
C ILE A 171 1.88 -6.75 14.70
N ASN A 172 3.02 -6.78 15.40
CA ASN A 172 3.62 -7.99 15.93
C ASN A 172 2.67 -8.72 16.91
N GLY A 173 2.07 -9.82 16.44
CA GLY A 173 1.09 -10.64 17.18
C GLY A 173 -0.26 -10.84 16.47
N GLY A 174 -0.64 -9.95 15.54
CA GLY A 174 -1.85 -10.08 14.73
C GLY A 174 -1.52 -10.59 13.33
N GLY A 175 -1.95 -11.82 12.99
CA GLY A 175 -1.74 -12.37 11.65
C GLY A 175 -2.31 -11.47 10.54
N LEU A 176 -1.63 -11.41 9.40
CA LEU A 176 -2.11 -10.68 8.22
C LEU A 176 -3.11 -11.54 7.42
N ARG A 177 -4.19 -10.95 6.94
CA ARG A 177 -5.19 -11.63 6.08
C ARG A 177 -5.66 -10.74 4.95
N ASP A 178 -6.06 -11.32 3.82
CA ASP A 178 -6.60 -10.54 2.71
C ASP A 178 -7.80 -9.69 3.15
N ILE A 179 -7.87 -8.45 2.67
CA ILE A 179 -8.95 -7.50 2.95
C ILE A 179 -10.35 -8.07 2.70
N ARG A 180 -10.50 -9.00 1.74
CA ARG A 180 -11.76 -9.70 1.44
C ARG A 180 -12.23 -10.67 2.52
N ARG A 181 -11.39 -10.97 3.51
CA ARG A 181 -11.78 -11.74 4.71
C ARG A 181 -12.44 -10.89 5.77
N TRP A 182 -12.20 -9.59 5.74
CA TRP A 182 -12.69 -8.65 6.73
C TRP A 182 -13.97 -7.95 6.29
N PHE A 183 -14.15 -7.77 4.98
CA PHE A 183 -15.20 -6.93 4.42
C PHE A 183 -15.93 -7.60 3.26
N GLN A 184 -17.25 -7.40 3.20
CA GLN A 184 -18.09 -7.79 2.08
C GLN A 184 -18.14 -6.69 1.01
N PRO A 185 -18.37 -7.03 -0.28
CA PRO A 185 -18.56 -6.05 -1.34
C PRO A 185 -19.63 -5.02 -0.99
N ARG A 186 -19.37 -3.76 -1.35
CA ARG A 186 -20.33 -2.66 -1.23
C ARG A 186 -20.94 -2.36 -2.59
N ASP A 187 -22.28 -2.30 -2.63
CA ASP A 187 -23.07 -1.87 -3.78
C ASP A 187 -22.95 -0.36 -4.01
#